data_AF-A0A1U7IJ67-F1
#
_entry.id   AF-A0A1U7IJ67-F1
#
_cell.length_a   1.000
_cell.length_b   1.000
_cell.length_c   1.000
_cell.angle_alpha   90.00
_cell.angle_beta   90.00
_cell.angle_gamma   90.00
#
_symmetry.space_group_name_H-M   'P 1'
#
loop_
_entity.id
_entity.type
_entity.pdbx_description
1 polymer ?
#
loop_
_entity_poly.entity_id
_entity_poly.type
_entity_poly.pdbx_seq_one_letter_code
_entity_poly.pdbx_strand_id
1 'polypeptide(L)'
;MNTPSHAIINLFLLGKQSLPQANFSIFLGAILPDIPIFIFYGWTKLIARQSEKQIWSETYYKAFWQNIVAIFHSIPLALLGCFVSDYFKWESLEILFISLVLHSLGDLPVHNDDAHRHFFPLSNYRFISPLSYWDRKHHGAIVSFVELSLVLLATIPVFQLLHSGIGKTLLILIDVIYLYFFLRSRKGMGSESQVS
;
A
#
# COMPACT_ATOMS: atom_id res chain seq x y z
N MET A 1 3.18 4.38 -3.06
CA MET A 1 2.60 3.78 -1.86
C MET A 1 1.16 4.24 -1.78
N ASN A 2 0.24 3.32 -2.01
CA ASN A 2 -1.19 3.61 -2.08
C ASN A 2 -1.90 2.86 -0.95
N THR A 3 -1.45 3.10 0.28
CA THR A 3 -1.92 2.45 1.52
C THR A 3 -3.45 2.35 1.62
N PRO A 4 -4.22 3.41 1.31
CA PRO A 4 -5.68 3.32 1.37
C PRO A 4 -6.26 2.31 0.39
N SER A 5 -5.68 2.21 -0.82
CA SER A 5 -6.07 1.20 -1.80
C SER A 5 -5.85 -0.22 -1.28
N HIS A 6 -4.67 -0.50 -0.69
CA HIS A 6 -4.42 -1.81 -0.09
C HIS A 6 -5.41 -2.13 1.02
N ALA A 7 -5.71 -1.18 1.91
CA ALA A 7 -6.68 -1.39 2.99
C ALA A 7 -8.07 -1.76 2.46
N ILE A 8 -8.56 -1.02 1.46
CA ILE A 8 -9.89 -1.24 0.88
C ILE A 8 -9.92 -2.57 0.11
N ILE A 9 -8.91 -2.87 -0.71
CA ILE A 9 -8.84 -4.11 -1.50
C ILE A 9 -8.70 -5.33 -0.60
N ASN A 10 -7.89 -5.26 0.46
CA ASN A 10 -7.74 -6.36 1.42
C ASN A 10 -9.05 -6.64 2.16
N LEU A 11 -9.73 -5.59 2.64
CA LEU A 11 -11.04 -5.73 3.27
C LEU A 11 -12.09 -6.26 2.31
N PHE A 12 -12.05 -5.87 1.04
CA PHE A 12 -12.96 -6.41 0.02
C PHE A 12 -12.73 -7.90 -0.23
N LEU A 13 -11.48 -8.34 -0.33
CA LEU A 13 -11.15 -9.73 -0.64
C LEU A 13 -11.31 -10.69 0.53
N LEU A 14 -11.02 -10.25 1.76
CA LEU A 14 -10.95 -11.12 2.95
C LEU A 14 -12.06 -10.84 3.97
N GLY A 15 -12.66 -9.65 3.95
CA GLY A 15 -13.54 -9.18 5.00
C GLY A 15 -14.90 -9.89 5.04
N LYS A 16 -15.45 -10.04 6.25
CA LYS A 16 -16.76 -10.67 6.51
C LYS A 16 -17.54 -9.91 7.57
N GLN A 17 -18.82 -9.63 7.33
CA GLN A 17 -19.68 -8.92 8.30
C GLN A 17 -19.84 -9.69 9.62
N SER A 18 -19.85 -11.02 9.56
CA SER A 18 -20.02 -11.89 10.72
C SER A 18 -18.79 -11.97 11.63
N LEU A 19 -17.62 -11.46 11.22
CA LEU A 19 -16.34 -11.58 11.93
C LEU A 19 -15.62 -10.23 12.01
N PRO A 20 -16.12 -9.25 12.78
CA PRO A 20 -15.55 -7.91 12.83
C PRO A 20 -14.10 -7.88 13.36
N GLN A 21 -13.72 -8.81 14.23
CA GLN A 21 -12.34 -8.95 14.74
C GLN A 21 -11.36 -9.32 13.62
N ALA A 22 -11.78 -10.18 12.68
CA ALA A 22 -11.00 -10.52 11.49
C ALA A 22 -10.81 -9.29 10.61
N ASN A 23 -11.86 -8.50 10.39
CA ASN A 23 -11.78 -7.28 9.57
C ASN A 23 -10.78 -6.26 10.12
N PHE A 24 -10.68 -6.11 11.45
CA PHE A 24 -9.68 -5.26 12.05
C PHE A 24 -8.25 -5.78 11.82
N SER A 25 -8.05 -7.10 11.93
CA SER A 25 -6.76 -7.74 11.66
C SER A 25 -6.35 -7.62 10.18
N ILE A 26 -7.31 -7.75 9.26
CA ILE A 26 -7.14 -7.52 7.82
C ILE A 26 -6.70 -6.07 7.59
N PHE A 27 -7.42 -5.10 8.16
CA PHE A 27 -7.08 -3.68 8.03
C PHE A 27 -5.66 -3.39 8.54
N LEU A 28 -5.29 -3.91 9.71
CA LEU A 28 -3.94 -3.75 10.25
C LEU A 28 -2.88 -4.35 9.33
N GLY A 29 -3.07 -5.58 8.86
CA GLY A 29 -2.13 -6.22 7.94
C GLY A 29 -1.99 -5.49 6.60
N ALA A 30 -3.04 -4.79 6.16
CA ALA A 30 -3.02 -4.06 4.90
C ALA A 30 -2.31 -2.70 4.98
N ILE A 31 -2.17 -2.11 6.18
CA ILE A 31 -1.49 -0.83 6.38
C ILE A 31 -0.08 -0.98 6.98
N LEU A 32 0.16 -2.07 7.69
CA LEU A 32 1.39 -2.30 8.45
C LEU A 32 2.67 -2.20 7.60
N PRO A 33 2.72 -2.72 6.35
CA PRO A 33 3.94 -2.65 5.53
C PRO A 33 4.44 -1.24 5.28
N ASP A 34 3.51 -0.28 5.18
CA ASP A 34 3.76 1.11 4.84
C ASP A 34 4.15 1.98 6.04
N ILE A 35 3.86 1.54 7.27
CA ILE A 35 4.13 2.30 8.49
C ILE A 35 5.59 2.77 8.58
N PRO A 36 6.61 1.95 8.30
CA PRO A 36 7.99 2.40 8.30
C PRO A 36 8.27 3.56 7.34
N ILE A 37 7.61 3.60 6.18
CA ILE A 37 7.79 4.67 5.19
C ILE A 37 7.16 5.97 5.71
N PHE A 38 6.00 5.90 6.36
CA PHE A 38 5.40 7.07 7.03
C PHE A 38 6.28 7.61 8.17
N ILE A 39 6.81 6.73 9.02
CA ILE A 39 7.72 7.10 10.11
C ILE A 39 9.00 7.73 9.54
N PHE A 40 9.58 7.10 8.52
CA PHE A 40 10.74 7.61 7.78
C PHE A 40 10.48 9.02 7.25
N TYR A 41 9.39 9.20 6.51
CA TYR A 41 9.05 10.49 5.91
C TYR A 41 8.79 11.56 6.97
N GLY A 42 8.01 11.25 8.01
CA GLY A 42 7.75 12.18 9.10
C GLY A 42 9.03 12.61 9.83
N TRP A 43 9.93 11.67 10.14
CA TRP A 43 11.21 11.98 10.76
C TRP A 43 12.11 12.82 9.85
N THR A 44 12.32 12.39 8.61
CA THR A 44 13.19 13.13 7.66
C THR A 44 12.68 14.52 7.35
N LYS A 45 11.36 14.70 7.21
CA LYS A 45 10.73 15.96 6.85
C LYS A 45 10.63 16.94 8.02
N LEU A 46 10.16 16.48 9.18
CA LEU A 46 9.83 17.36 10.30
C LEU A 46 11.01 17.57 11.26
N ILE A 47 11.78 16.51 11.50
CA ILE A 47 12.88 16.51 12.46
C ILE A 47 14.21 16.79 11.74
N ALA A 48 14.57 15.99 10.74
CA ALA A 48 15.81 16.17 9.99
C ALA A 48 15.74 17.30 8.95
N ARG A 49 14.54 17.83 8.67
CA ARG A 49 14.25 18.96 7.76
C ARG A 49 14.92 18.84 6.38
N GLN A 50 14.97 17.62 5.84
CA GLN A 50 15.54 17.35 4.53
C GLN A 50 14.63 17.84 3.40
N SER A 51 15.24 18.17 2.25
CA SER A 51 14.48 18.48 1.02
C SER A 51 13.86 17.21 0.42
N GLU A 52 12.75 17.33 -0.33
CA GLU A 52 12.10 16.18 -0.98
C GLU A 52 13.09 15.38 -1.83
N LYS A 53 13.94 16.09 -2.58
CA LYS A 53 14.97 15.45 -3.41
C LYS A 53 15.88 14.58 -2.55
N GLN A 54 16.46 15.14 -1.49
CA GLN A 54 17.37 14.41 -0.62
C GLN A 54 16.71 13.20 0.07
N ILE A 55 15.46 13.36 0.51
CA ILE A 55 14.70 12.27 1.16
C ILE A 55 14.61 11.07 0.21
N TRP A 56 14.12 11.29 -1.01
CA TRP A 56 13.76 10.23 -1.94
C TRP A 56 14.90 9.76 -2.83
N SER A 57 15.94 10.56 -3.08
CA SER A 57 17.08 10.15 -3.92
C SER A 57 18.28 9.62 -3.13
N GLU A 58 18.36 9.90 -1.83
CA GLU A 58 19.52 9.52 -1.02
C GLU A 58 19.12 8.81 0.27
N THR A 59 18.39 9.49 1.16
CA THR A 59 18.15 8.97 2.51
C THR A 59 17.30 7.70 2.48
N TYR A 60 16.28 7.64 1.61
CA TYR A 60 15.44 6.45 1.42
C TYR A 60 16.23 5.21 1.01
N TYR A 61 17.30 5.39 0.22
CA TYR A 61 18.14 4.29 -0.29
C TYR A 61 19.24 3.85 0.68
N LYS A 62 19.36 4.47 1.87
CA LYS A 62 20.29 4.01 2.89
C LYS A 62 19.90 2.63 3.40
N ALA A 63 20.91 1.79 3.65
CA ALA A 63 20.73 0.38 4.04
C ALA A 63 19.78 0.21 5.24
N PHE A 64 19.86 1.09 6.25
CA PHE A 64 18.98 1.05 7.41
C PHE A 64 17.50 1.11 7.02
N TRP A 65 17.09 2.14 6.28
CA TRP A 65 15.69 2.33 5.86
C TRP A 65 15.25 1.24 4.89
N GLN A 66 16.09 0.91 3.91
CA GLN A 66 15.83 -0.18 2.96
C GLN A 66 15.66 -1.54 3.64
N ASN A 67 16.37 -1.82 4.74
CA ASN A 67 16.23 -3.06 5.50
C ASN A 67 14.93 -3.10 6.30
N ILE A 68 14.55 -1.99 6.95
CA ILE A 68 13.28 -1.92 7.67
C ILE A 68 12.11 -2.09 6.70
N VAL A 69 12.10 -1.34 5.58
CA VAL A 69 11.04 -1.47 4.57
C VAL A 69 10.98 -2.90 4.02
N ALA A 70 12.12 -3.53 3.75
CA ALA A 70 12.16 -4.91 3.25
C ALA A 70 11.63 -5.94 4.26
N ILE A 71 11.84 -5.76 5.57
CA ILE A 71 11.28 -6.64 6.61
C ILE A 71 9.75 -6.58 6.56
N PHE A 72 9.19 -5.37 6.42
CA PHE A 72 7.75 -5.13 6.46
C PHE A 72 7.02 -5.55 5.18
N HIS A 73 7.71 -5.58 4.03
CA HIS A 73 7.17 -6.06 2.74
C HIS A 73 7.63 -7.48 2.39
N SER A 74 8.20 -8.21 3.36
CA SER A 74 8.73 -9.55 3.14
C SER A 74 7.60 -10.58 3.10
N ILE A 75 7.40 -11.16 1.91
CA ILE A 75 6.48 -12.29 1.72
C ILE A 75 6.97 -13.52 2.52
N PRO A 76 8.25 -13.91 2.50
CA PRO A 76 8.72 -15.04 3.31
C PRO A 76 8.51 -14.87 4.81
N LEU A 77 8.77 -13.67 5.37
CA LEU A 77 8.55 -13.42 6.79
C LEU A 77 7.07 -13.38 7.14
N ALA A 78 6.23 -12.81 6.26
CA ALA A 78 4.79 -12.82 6.46
C ALA A 78 4.22 -14.26 6.42
N LEU A 79 4.66 -15.09 5.48
CA LEU A 79 4.29 -16.51 5.41
C LEU A 79 4.75 -17.28 6.66
N LEU A 80 5.98 -17.04 7.12
CA LEU A 80 6.46 -17.62 8.38
C LEU A 80 5.57 -17.22 9.56
N GLY A 81 5.20 -15.93 9.64
CA GLY A 81 4.27 -15.43 10.65
C GLY A 81 2.89 -16.11 10.58
N CYS A 82 2.38 -16.34 9.36
CA CYS A 82 1.15 -17.08 9.12
C CYS A 82 1.25 -18.52 9.66
N PHE A 83 2.31 -19.26 9.31
CA PHE A 83 2.51 -20.64 9.78
C PHE A 83 2.66 -20.74 11.30
N VAL A 84 3.41 -19.81 11.91
CA VAL A 84 3.55 -19.76 13.38
C VAL A 84 2.20 -19.47 14.03
N SER A 85 1.44 -18.53 13.49
CA SER A 85 0.13 -18.16 14.04
C SER A 85 -0.88 -19.31 13.94
N ASP A 86 -0.94 -20.03 12.82
CA ASP A 86 -1.79 -21.22 12.68
C ASP A 86 -1.37 -22.32 13.67
N TYR A 87 -0.07 -22.58 13.80
CA TYR A 87 0.44 -23.60 14.72
C TYR A 87 0.00 -23.35 16.17
N PHE A 88 0.03 -22.09 16.62
CA PHE A 88 -0.43 -21.69 17.95
C PHE A 88 -1.91 -21.30 18.04
N LYS A 89 -2.67 -21.43 16.95
CA LYS A 89 -4.10 -21.07 16.86
C LYS A 89 -4.39 -19.61 17.20
N TRP A 90 -3.49 -18.71 16.78
CA TRP A 90 -3.66 -17.26 16.89
C TRP A 90 -4.36 -16.70 15.65
N GLU A 91 -5.65 -17.01 15.51
CA GLU A 91 -6.44 -16.69 14.30
C GLU A 91 -6.32 -15.23 13.85
N SER A 92 -6.40 -14.27 14.77
CA SER A 92 -6.26 -12.83 14.43
C SER A 92 -4.89 -12.49 13.84
N LEU A 93 -3.81 -13.08 14.36
CA LEU A 93 -2.46 -12.85 13.84
C LEU A 93 -2.26 -13.55 12.50
N GLU A 94 -2.80 -14.76 12.33
CA GLU A 94 -2.78 -15.46 11.04
C GLU A 94 -3.43 -14.61 9.95
N ILE A 95 -4.63 -14.09 10.21
CA ILE A 95 -5.36 -13.20 9.30
C ILE A 95 -4.58 -11.93 8.98
N LEU A 96 -3.91 -11.34 9.99
CA LEU A 96 -3.03 -10.19 9.80
C LEU A 96 -1.88 -10.53 8.84
N PHE A 97 -1.23 -11.68 9.01
CA PHE A 97 -0.14 -12.12 8.13
C PHE A 97 -0.61 -12.46 6.71
N ILE A 98 -1.80 -13.04 6.54
CA ILE A 98 -2.41 -13.24 5.22
C ILE A 98 -2.62 -11.88 4.52
N SER A 99 -3.11 -10.88 5.26
CA SER A 99 -3.28 -9.52 4.75
C SER A 99 -1.95 -8.84 4.39
N LEU A 100 -0.89 -9.05 5.18
CA LEU A 100 0.47 -8.60 4.84
C LEU A 100 0.99 -9.19 3.52
N VAL A 101 0.74 -10.47 3.29
CA VAL A 101 1.09 -11.13 2.02
C VAL A 101 0.30 -10.51 0.87
N LEU A 102 -1.00 -10.30 1.04
CA LEU A 102 -1.86 -9.72 0.01
C LEU A 102 -1.48 -8.27 -0.32
N HIS A 103 -1.11 -7.46 0.69
CA HIS A 103 -0.50 -6.14 0.46
C HIS A 103 0.76 -6.27 -0.41
N SER A 104 1.72 -7.10 0.00
CA SER A 104 3.00 -7.27 -0.69
C SER A 104 2.83 -7.79 -2.12
N LEU A 105 1.84 -8.65 -2.38
CA LEU A 105 1.49 -9.12 -3.71
C LEU A 105 0.84 -8.02 -4.57
N GLY A 106 0.08 -7.12 -3.96
CA GLY A 106 -0.47 -5.94 -4.63
C GLY A 106 0.62 -4.98 -5.11
N ASP A 107 1.69 -4.83 -4.33
CA ASP A 107 2.84 -3.97 -4.66
C ASP A 107 3.82 -4.59 -5.65
N LEU A 108 4.06 -5.90 -5.55
CA LEU A 108 5.04 -6.59 -6.40
C LEU A 108 4.97 -6.20 -7.89
N PRO A 109 3.80 -6.12 -8.56
CA PRO A 109 3.72 -5.79 -9.98
C PRO A 109 3.74 -4.30 -10.31
N VAL A 110 3.87 -3.37 -9.36
CA VAL A 110 3.63 -1.93 -9.58
C VAL A 110 4.76 -1.02 -9.07
N HIS A 111 5.92 -1.63 -8.81
CA HIS A 111 7.17 -0.92 -8.53
C HIS A 111 8.25 -1.23 -9.57
N ASN A 112 8.93 -0.18 -10.03
CA ASN A 112 10.01 -0.28 -11.02
C ASN A 112 11.34 0.12 -10.38
N ASP A 113 11.67 1.41 -10.39
CA ASP A 113 12.94 1.93 -9.84
C ASP A 113 13.02 1.82 -8.30
N ASP A 114 11.88 1.76 -7.64
CA ASP A 114 11.75 1.77 -6.19
C ASP A 114 11.33 0.41 -5.61
N ALA A 115 11.44 -0.64 -6.42
CA ALA A 115 11.02 -1.99 -6.08
C ALA A 115 11.57 -2.48 -4.73
N HIS A 116 10.66 -3.01 -3.92
CA HIS A 116 10.98 -3.58 -2.62
C HIS A 116 11.61 -4.97 -2.77
N ARG A 117 12.41 -5.36 -1.77
CA ARG A 117 12.99 -6.71 -1.67
C ARG A 117 11.98 -7.66 -1.04
N HIS A 118 10.91 -7.99 -1.76
CA HIS A 118 9.80 -8.81 -1.24
C HIS A 118 10.22 -10.22 -0.76
N PHE A 119 11.38 -10.72 -1.21
CA PHE A 119 11.89 -12.04 -0.83
C PHE A 119 12.96 -12.00 0.27
N PHE A 120 13.21 -10.84 0.89
CA PHE A 120 14.10 -10.73 2.04
C PHE A 120 13.59 -11.60 3.21
N PRO A 121 14.42 -12.23 4.05
CA PRO A 121 15.88 -12.31 3.99
C PRO A 121 16.41 -13.43 3.08
N LEU A 122 15.54 -14.21 2.44
CA LEU A 122 15.96 -15.32 1.58
C LEU A 122 16.66 -14.84 0.30
N SER A 123 16.27 -13.68 -0.22
CA SER A 123 16.87 -13.06 -1.40
C SER A 123 16.80 -11.53 -1.35
N ASN A 124 17.84 -10.88 -1.88
CA ASN A 124 17.86 -9.44 -2.11
C ASN A 124 17.29 -9.04 -3.49
N TYR A 125 16.70 -9.99 -4.21
CA TYR A 125 16.08 -9.75 -5.50
C TYR A 125 14.97 -8.70 -5.40
N ARG A 126 14.94 -7.81 -6.40
CA ARG A 126 13.89 -6.83 -6.62
C ARG A 126 13.23 -7.15 -7.95
N PHE A 127 11.91 -7.31 -7.95
CA PHE A 127 11.17 -7.46 -9.19
C PHE A 127 11.00 -6.08 -9.82
N ILE A 128 11.68 -5.84 -10.95
CA ILE A 128 11.58 -4.58 -11.68
C ILE A 128 10.39 -4.68 -12.63
N SER A 129 9.25 -4.15 -12.21
CA SER A 129 8.02 -4.25 -13.01
C SER A 129 8.01 -3.26 -14.17
N PRO A 130 7.46 -3.61 -15.36
CA PRO A 130 7.19 -2.63 -16.42
C PRO A 130 6.09 -1.63 -16.04
N LEU A 131 5.36 -1.85 -14.94
CA LEU A 131 4.34 -0.97 -14.41
C LEU A 131 4.87 -0.24 -13.17
N SER A 132 4.46 1.02 -13.02
CA SER A 132 4.76 1.84 -11.84
C SER A 132 3.50 2.53 -11.36
N TYR A 133 3.37 2.74 -10.05
CA TYR A 133 2.30 3.57 -9.49
C TYR A 133 2.35 5.05 -9.94
N TRP A 134 3.54 5.59 -10.23
CA TRP A 134 3.71 7.03 -10.51
C TRP A 134 4.51 7.35 -11.77
N ASP A 135 5.40 6.46 -12.23
CA ASP A 135 6.16 6.75 -13.43
C ASP A 135 5.27 6.58 -14.68
N ARG A 136 5.07 7.70 -15.38
CA ARG A 136 4.31 7.75 -16.63
C ARG A 136 4.95 6.91 -17.73
N LYS A 137 6.29 6.82 -17.77
CA LYS A 137 7.00 5.99 -18.76
C LYS A 137 6.75 4.50 -18.55
N HIS A 138 6.34 4.12 -17.34
CA HIS A 138 6.00 2.77 -16.93
C HIS A 138 4.50 2.65 -16.62
N HIS A 139 3.67 3.17 -17.52
CA HIS A 139 2.20 3.03 -17.49
C HIS A 139 1.48 3.57 -16.24
N GLY A 140 2.09 4.47 -15.46
CA GLY A 140 1.50 4.96 -14.22
C GLY A 140 0.11 5.57 -14.34
N ALA A 141 -0.22 6.23 -15.45
CA ALA A 141 -1.57 6.74 -15.69
C ALA A 141 -2.63 5.63 -15.83
N ILE A 142 -2.26 4.48 -16.40
CA ILE A 142 -3.13 3.31 -16.53
C ILE A 142 -3.27 2.64 -15.17
N VAL A 143 -2.15 2.42 -14.47
CA VAL A 143 -2.14 1.83 -13.13
C VAL A 143 -3.01 2.63 -12.17
N SER A 144 -2.84 3.96 -12.11
CA SER A 144 -3.68 4.81 -11.25
C SER A 144 -5.16 4.77 -11.61
N PHE A 145 -5.51 4.61 -12.90
CA PHE A 145 -6.90 4.49 -13.32
C PHE A 145 -7.50 3.14 -12.92
N VAL A 146 -6.76 2.06 -13.13
CA VAL A 146 -7.18 0.70 -12.74
C VAL A 146 -7.33 0.63 -11.21
N GLU A 147 -6.36 1.14 -10.48
CA GLU A 147 -6.40 1.19 -9.02
C GLU A 147 -7.60 1.99 -8.50
N LEU A 148 -7.82 3.21 -9.01
CA LEU A 148 -9.00 4.00 -8.63
C LEU A 148 -10.30 3.25 -8.91
N SER A 149 -10.40 2.60 -10.07
CA SER A 149 -11.58 1.81 -10.43
C SER A 149 -11.79 0.65 -9.47
N LEU A 150 -10.73 -0.07 -9.11
CA LEU A 150 -10.79 -1.17 -8.14
C LEU A 150 -11.20 -0.66 -6.75
N VAL A 151 -10.63 0.45 -6.29
CA VAL A 151 -10.97 1.07 -5.00
C VAL A 151 -12.45 1.44 -4.96
N LEU A 152 -12.95 2.17 -5.95
CA LEU A 152 -14.36 2.61 -6.00
C LEU A 152 -15.33 1.42 -6.05
N LEU A 153 -15.00 0.36 -6.80
CA LEU A 153 -15.81 -0.85 -6.86
C LEU A 153 -15.77 -1.62 -5.52
N ALA A 154 -14.60 -1.72 -4.90
CA ALA A 154 -14.38 -2.40 -3.62
C ALA A 154 -15.02 -1.64 -2.44
N THR A 155 -15.14 -0.30 -2.51
CA THR A 155 -15.79 0.51 -1.48
C THR A 155 -17.23 0.05 -1.21
N ILE A 156 -17.99 -0.34 -2.23
CA ILE A 156 -19.41 -0.70 -2.09
C ILE A 156 -19.61 -1.84 -1.08
N PRO A 157 -18.99 -3.02 -1.23
CA PRO A 157 -19.08 -4.09 -0.24
C PRO A 157 -18.37 -3.74 1.07
N VAL A 158 -17.22 -3.04 1.03
CA VAL A 158 -16.50 -2.65 2.26
C VAL A 158 -17.33 -1.72 3.13
N PHE A 159 -18.14 -0.84 2.54
CA PHE A 159 -19.06 0.03 3.27
C PHE A 159 -20.07 -0.77 4.10
N GLN A 160 -20.46 -1.96 3.64
CA GLN A 160 -21.34 -2.86 4.37
C GLN A 160 -20.61 -3.62 5.51
N LEU A 161 -19.29 -3.76 5.44
CA LEU A 161 -18.47 -4.35 6.51
C LEU A 161 -18.28 -3.39 7.70
N LEU A 162 -18.38 -2.08 7.46
CA LEU A 162 -18.18 -1.07 8.49
C LEU A 162 -19.46 -0.82 9.28
N HIS A 163 -19.42 -1.05 10.59
CA HIS A 163 -20.55 -0.74 11.48
C HIS A 163 -20.52 0.71 12.01
N SER A 164 -19.34 1.34 12.08
CA SER A 164 -19.20 2.70 12.62
C SER A 164 -19.47 3.77 11.57
N GLY A 165 -20.23 4.81 11.94
CA GLY A 165 -20.46 5.97 11.08
C GLY A 165 -19.15 6.70 10.74
N ILE A 166 -18.21 6.76 11.68
CA ILE A 166 -16.88 7.34 11.46
C ILE A 166 -16.11 6.57 10.38
N GLY A 167 -16.09 5.24 10.44
CA GLY A 167 -15.40 4.41 9.43
C GLY A 167 -15.98 4.63 8.03
N LYS A 168 -17.31 4.68 7.92
CA LYS A 168 -17.99 5.00 6.66
C LYS A 168 -17.62 6.38 6.13
N THR A 169 -17.62 7.40 6.98
CA THR A 169 -17.22 8.76 6.60
C THR A 169 -15.77 8.81 6.13
N LEU A 170 -14.86 8.13 6.83
CA LEU A 170 -13.44 8.07 6.45
C LEU A 170 -13.25 7.36 5.10
N LEU A 171 -13.96 6.26 4.86
CA LEU A 171 -13.93 5.54 3.59
C LEU A 171 -14.36 6.44 2.42
N ILE A 172 -15.49 7.13 2.55
CA ILE A 172 -15.96 8.07 1.51
C ILE A 172 -15.00 9.24 1.33
N LEU A 173 -14.42 9.76 2.41
CA LEU A 173 -13.43 10.85 2.33
C LEU A 173 -12.18 10.42 1.56
N ILE A 174 -11.69 9.20 1.80
CA ILE A 174 -10.56 8.60 1.07
C ILE A 174 -10.87 8.54 -0.42
N ASP A 175 -12.06 8.04 -0.81
CA ASP A 175 -12.47 7.94 -2.21
C ASP A 175 -12.55 9.32 -2.89
N VAL A 176 -13.09 10.33 -2.20
CA VAL A 176 -13.15 11.70 -2.70
C VAL A 176 -11.74 12.28 -2.91
N ILE A 177 -10.83 12.04 -1.96
CA ILE A 177 -9.43 12.48 -2.07
C ILE A 177 -8.74 11.80 -3.25
N TYR A 178 -8.92 10.48 -3.39
CA TYR A 178 -8.39 9.69 -4.51
C TYR A 178 -8.88 10.22 -5.85
N LEU A 179 -10.19 10.42 -5.98
CA LEU A 179 -10.80 10.97 -7.19
C LEU A 179 -10.29 12.38 -7.49
N TYR A 180 -10.17 13.24 -6.48
CA TYR A 180 -9.63 14.59 -6.64
C TYR A 180 -8.21 14.58 -7.20
N PHE A 181 -7.31 13.78 -6.61
CA PHE A 181 -5.92 13.70 -7.07
C PHE A 181 -5.80 13.10 -8.48
N PHE A 182 -6.62 12.09 -8.79
CA PHE A 182 -6.69 11.52 -10.14
C PHE A 182 -7.16 12.54 -11.19
N LEU A 183 -8.22 13.31 -10.89
CA LEU A 183 -8.71 14.35 -11.80
C LEU A 183 -7.70 15.50 -11.96
N ARG A 184 -7.02 15.88 -10.87
CA ARG A 184 -5.98 16.91 -10.90
C ARG A 184 -4.79 16.49 -11.74
N SER A 185 -4.33 15.25 -11.62
CA SER A 185 -3.21 14.74 -12.41
C SER A 185 -3.53 14.71 -13.91
N ARG A 186 -4.80 14.47 -14.28
CA ARG A 186 -5.27 14.57 -15.68
C ARG A 186 -5.42 15.98 -16.20
N LYS A 187 -5.89 16.94 -15.38
CA LYS A 187 -6.03 18.34 -15.84
C LYS A 187 -4.69 18.99 -16.16
N GLY A 188 -3.62 18.66 -15.42
CA GLY A 188 -2.26 19.08 -15.75
C GLY A 188 -1.72 18.53 -17.08
N MET A 189 -2.33 17.48 -17.64
CA MET A 189 -1.95 16.91 -18.94
C MET A 189 -2.54 17.68 -20.13
N GLY A 190 -3.65 18.40 -19.94
CA GLY A 190 -4.31 19.14 -21.03
C GLY A 190 -3.66 20.48 -21.37
N SER A 191 -2.79 20.99 -20.49
CA SER A 191 -2.09 22.28 -20.69
C SER A 191 -0.73 22.15 -21.38
N GLU A 192 -0.10 20.96 -21.38
CA GLU A 192 1.18 20.72 -22.06
C GLU A 192 1.00 20.39 -23.55
N SER A 193 -0.20 20.01 -23.99
CA SER A 193 -0.50 19.70 -25.40
C SER A 193 -0.88 20.93 -26.27
N GLN A 194 -0.79 22.14 -25.73
CA GLN A 194 -1.08 23.41 -26.42
C GLN A 194 0.19 24.22 -26.74
N VAL A 195 1.38 23.66 -26.49
CA VAL A 195 2.66 24.27 -26.84
C VAL A 195 3.46 23.28 -27.68
N SER A 196 3.05 23.13 -28.95
CA SER A 196 3.86 22.54 -30.02
C SER A 196 3.64 23.33 -31.30
#